data_AF-A0A1M2VVS9-F1
#
_entry.id   AF-A0A1M2VVS9-F1
#
_cell.length_a   1.000
_cell.length_b   1.000
_cell.length_c   1.000
_cell.angle_alpha   90.00
_cell.angle_beta   90.00
_cell.angle_gamma   90.00
#
_symmetry.space_group_name_H-M   'P 1'
#
loop_
_entity.id
_entity.type
_entity.pdbx_description
1 polymer ?
#
loop_
_entity_poly.entity_id
_entity_poly.type
_entity_poly.pdbx_seq_one_letter_code
_entity_poly.pdbx_strand_id
1 'polypeptide(L)'
;MVRLRGEVHRLIAPRDQKYQSNFVEFRNHKVVYRRYAGLFFCVCVDADDNELAYLEAIHLFVEVLSEVEETSKDVVLARLEELEKLE
;
A
#
# COMPACT_ATOMS: atom_id res chain seq x y z
N MET A 1 9.43 18.85 1.20
CA MET A 1 8.60 17.69 0.82
C MET A 1 9.23 16.80 -0.27
N VAL A 2 9.77 17.35 -1.37
CA VAL A 2 10.29 16.54 -2.50
C VAL A 2 11.38 15.53 -2.10
N ARG A 3 12.31 15.90 -1.20
CA ARG A 3 13.38 15.00 -0.73
C ARG A 3 12.83 13.77 0.01
N LEU A 4 11.84 13.96 0.89
CA LEU A 4 11.24 12.89 1.69
C LEU A 4 10.55 11.86 0.80
N ARG A 5 9.72 12.31 -0.14
CA ARG A 5 9.05 11.43 -1.11
C ARG A 5 10.07 10.59 -1.90
N GLY A 6 11.16 11.21 -2.35
CA GLY A 6 12.21 10.50 -3.10
C GLY A 6 12.97 9.47 -2.26
N GLU A 7 13.19 9.75 -0.98
CA GLU A 7 13.81 8.80 -0.04
C GLU A 7 12.91 7.59 0.20
N VAL A 8 11.63 7.80 0.53
CA VAL A 8 10.66 6.72 0.74
C VAL A 8 10.50 5.89 -0.54
N HIS A 9 10.41 6.53 -1.71
CA HIS A 9 10.30 5.82 -2.98
C HIS A 9 11.52 4.91 -3.22
N ARG A 10 12.75 5.40 -3.02
CA ARG A 10 13.95 4.56 -3.18
C ARG A 10 14.04 3.43 -2.17
N LEU A 11 13.44 3.59 -1.00
CA LEU A 11 13.37 2.57 0.04
C LEU A 11 12.39 1.44 -0.33
N ILE A 12 11.22 1.77 -0.88
CA ILE A 12 10.15 0.80 -1.14
C ILE A 12 10.15 0.22 -2.56
N ALA A 13 10.55 1.00 -3.57
CA ALA A 13 10.46 0.61 -4.98
C ALA A 13 11.25 -0.66 -5.37
N PRO A 14 12.46 -0.93 -4.84
CA PRO A 14 13.21 -2.14 -5.19
C PRO A 14 12.78 -3.38 -4.38
N ARG A 15 11.83 -3.24 -3.45
CA ARG A 15 11.41 -4.34 -2.55
C ARG A 15 10.46 -5.29 -3.28
N ASP A 16 10.72 -6.59 -3.13
CA ASP A 16 9.86 -7.64 -3.69
C ASP A 16 8.65 -7.91 -2.78
N GLN A 17 7.44 -7.87 -3.34
CA GLN A 17 6.19 -7.99 -2.58
C GLN A 17 5.92 -9.41 -2.05
N LYS A 18 6.55 -10.44 -2.63
CA LYS A 18 6.39 -11.84 -2.22
C LYS A 18 7.36 -12.24 -1.11
N TYR A 19 8.57 -11.69 -1.14
CA TYR A 19 9.65 -12.10 -0.24
C TYR A 19 9.94 -11.09 0.88
N GLN A 20 9.37 -9.89 0.83
CA GLN A 20 9.60 -8.85 1.83
C GLN A 20 8.30 -8.36 2.44
N SER A 21 8.35 -8.01 3.72
CA SER A 21 7.20 -7.48 4.44
C SER A 21 6.76 -6.12 3.90
N ASN A 22 5.49 -5.81 4.11
CA ASN A 22 4.86 -4.51 3.90
C ASN A 22 5.32 -3.42 4.89
N PHE A 23 6.28 -3.73 5.76
CA PHE A 23 6.75 -2.87 6.84
C PHE A 23 8.25 -2.60 6.65
N VAL A 24 8.63 -1.32 6.67
CA VAL A 24 10.03 -0.92 6.51
C VAL A 24 10.40 0.11 7.56
N GLU A 25 11.52 -0.10 8.24
CA GLU A 25 12.06 0.90 9.15
C GLU A 25 12.53 2.13 8.37
N PHE A 26 12.14 3.31 8.85
CA PHE A 26 12.54 4.59 8.29
C PHE A 26 12.88 5.55 9.43
N ARG A 27 14.17 5.64 9.74
CA ARG A 27 14.69 6.46 10.85
C ARG A 27 14.08 5.97 12.18
N ASN A 28 13.40 6.83 12.92
CA ASN A 28 12.71 6.49 14.18
C ASN A 28 11.23 6.12 13.98
N HIS A 29 10.81 5.93 12.73
CA HIS A 29 9.43 5.61 12.36
C HIS A 29 9.42 4.35 11.51
N LYS A 30 8.23 3.84 11.22
CA LYS A 30 8.02 2.74 10.28
C LYS A 30 7.19 3.22 9.11
N VAL A 31 7.44 2.65 7.94
CA VAL A 31 6.64 2.87 6.73
C VAL A 31 5.88 1.60 6.45
N VAL A 32 4.56 1.69 6.50
CA VAL A 32 3.63 0.66 6.04
C VAL A 32 3.28 0.96 4.60
N TYR A 33 3.45 -0.01 3.70
CA TYR A 33 3.15 0.21 2.28
C TYR A 33 2.47 -0.99 1.62
N ARG A 34 1.62 -0.73 0.62
CA ARG A 34 0.99 -1.75 -0.22
C ARG A 34 0.95 -1.28 -1.67
N ARG A 35 1.19 -2.23 -2.59
CA ARG A 35 1.22 -1.97 -4.03
C ARG A 35 -0.05 -2.52 -4.68
N TYR A 36 -0.78 -1.65 -5.38
CA TYR A 36 -1.98 -1.98 -6.15
C TYR A 36 -1.78 -1.53 -7.60
N ALA A 37 -1.80 -2.46 -8.56
CA ALA A 37 -1.70 -2.18 -10.00
C ALA A 37 -0.57 -1.20 -10.43
N GLY A 38 0.55 -1.19 -9.70
CA GLY A 38 1.69 -0.29 -9.96
C GLY A 38 1.69 1.01 -9.17
N LEU A 39 0.62 1.33 -8.43
CA LEU A 39 0.57 2.42 -7.47
C LEU A 39 1.08 1.95 -6.10
N PHE A 40 1.87 2.82 -5.44
CA PHE A 40 2.35 2.59 -4.09
C PHE A 40 1.57 3.48 -3.12
N PHE A 41 0.85 2.84 -2.21
CA PHE A 41 0.25 3.49 -1.05
C PHE A 41 1.19 3.30 0.12
N CYS A 42 1.54 4.40 0.79
CA CYS A 42 2.48 4.38 1.91
C CYS A 42 2.00 5.31 3.02
N VAL A 43 2.13 4.83 4.26
CA VAL A 43 1.80 5.56 5.48
C VAL A 43 3.02 5.46 6.41
N CYS A 44 3.42 6.59 6.96
CA CYS A 44 4.45 6.64 8.00
C CYS A 44 3.75 6.57 9.35
N VAL A 45 4.18 5.65 10.21
CA VAL A 45 3.62 5.38 11.53
C VAL A 45 4.73 5.41 12.58
N ASP A 46 4.39 5.62 13.85
CA ASP A 46 5.38 5.57 14.91
C ASP A 46 5.87 4.14 15.15
N ALA A 47 7.02 4.00 15.83
CA ALA A 47 7.62 2.68 16.06
C ALA A 47 6.74 1.76 16.94
N ASP A 48 5.90 2.36 17.80
CA ASP A 48 5.04 1.67 18.76
C ASP A 48 3.61 1.44 18.24
N ASP A 49 3.31 1.90 17.03
CA ASP A 49 1.99 1.76 16.41
C ASP A 49 1.76 0.35 15.84
N ASN A 50 0.50 -0.07 15.78
CA ASN A 50 0.12 -1.34 15.17
C ASN A 50 0.15 -1.27 13.64
N GLU A 51 1.19 -1.84 13.02
CA GLU A 51 1.38 -1.71 11.57
C GLU A 51 0.30 -2.44 10.74
N LEU A 52 -0.28 -3.53 11.28
CA LEU A 52 -1.35 -4.28 10.62
C LEU A 52 -2.62 -3.44 10.50
N ALA A 53 -2.95 -2.65 11.53
CA ALA A 53 -4.11 -1.77 11.48
C ALA A 53 -4.01 -0.74 10.35
N TYR A 54 -2.81 -0.20 10.12
CA TYR A 54 -2.57 0.74 9.03
C TYR A 54 -2.53 0.05 7.66
N LEU A 55 -2.08 -1.21 7.59
CA LEU A 55 -2.13 -1.99 6.36
C LEU A 55 -3.58 -2.25 5.91
N GLU A 56 -4.46 -2.58 6.86
CA GLU A 56 -5.90 -2.71 6.62
C GLU A 56 -6.55 -1.36 6.30
N ALA A 57 -6.14 -0.28 6.97
CA ALA A 57 -6.63 1.06 6.64
C ALA A 57 -6.29 1.48 5.19
N ILE A 58 -5.09 1.12 4.69
CA ILE A 58 -4.73 1.32 3.28
C ILE A 58 -5.66 0.51 2.38
N HIS A 59 -5.99 -0.72 2.75
CA HIS A 59 -6.87 -1.57 1.98
C HIS A 59 -8.29 -1.00 1.89
N LEU A 60 -8.88 -0.65 3.03
CA LEU A 60 -10.18 -0.02 3.12
C LEU A 60 -10.23 1.30 2.34
N PHE A 61 -9.16 2.11 2.41
CA PHE A 61 -9.07 3.34 1.65
C PHE A 61 -9.13 3.09 0.14
N VAL A 62 -8.40 2.07 -0.34
CA VAL A 62 -8.40 1.70 -1.76
C VAL A 62 -9.74 1.10 -2.18
N GLU A 63 -10.41 0.33 -1.32
CA GLU A 63 -11.76 -0.19 -1.59
C GLU A 63 -12.80 0.92 -1.72
N VAL A 64 -12.82 1.87 -0.78
CA VAL A 64 -13.74 3.01 -0.83
C VAL A 64 -13.44 3.90 -2.04
N LEU A 65 -12.15 4.15 -2.33
CA LEU A 65 -11.77 4.84 -3.56
C LEU A 65 -12.14 4.01 -4.79
N SER A 66 -12.15 2.68 -4.67
CA SER A 66 -12.65 1.77 -5.69
C SER A 66 -14.10 2.11 -6.01
N GLU A 67 -14.94 2.00 -5.01
CA GLU A 67 -16.39 2.19 -5.08
C GLU A 67 -16.80 3.60 -5.52
N VAL A 68 -16.11 4.65 -5.06
CA VAL A 68 -16.44 6.05 -5.41
C VAL A 68 -16.14 6.38 -6.88
N GLU A 69 -15.07 5.83 -7.45
CA GLU A 69 -14.74 6.01 -8.88
C GLU A 69 -15.54 5.04 -9.78
N GLU A 70 -16.38 4.15 -9.22
CA GLU A 70 -17.10 3.09 -9.93
C GLU A 70 -18.27 3.59 -10.80
N THR A 71 -18.46 4.90 -10.89
CA THR A 71 -19.21 5.50 -12.01
C THR A 71 -18.49 5.34 -13.36
N SER A 72 -17.26 4.77 -13.38
CA SER A 72 -16.60 4.20 -14.58
C SER A 72 -15.52 3.14 -14.21
N LYS A 73 -15.89 1.92 -13.75
CA LYS A 73 -14.91 0.86 -13.30
C LYS A 73 -15.19 -0.61 -13.69
N ASP A 74 -15.64 -0.89 -14.91
CA ASP A 74 -15.78 -2.29 -15.34
C ASP A 74 -14.44 -3.07 -15.45
N VAL A 75 -13.27 -2.40 -15.41
CA VAL A 75 -11.95 -3.01 -15.66
C VAL A 75 -11.16 -3.32 -14.37
N VAL A 76 -11.42 -2.62 -13.26
CA VAL A 76 -10.62 -2.76 -12.03
C VAL A 76 -11.09 -3.95 -11.19
N LEU A 77 -12.41 -4.21 -11.14
CA LEU A 77 -12.98 -5.33 -10.38
C LEU A 77 -12.60 -6.70 -10.96
N ALA A 78 -12.50 -6.82 -12.29
CA ALA A 78 -12.12 -8.08 -12.93
C ALA A 78 -10.70 -8.57 -12.54
N ARG A 79 -9.81 -7.68 -12.08
CA ARG A 79 -8.44 -8.04 -11.65
C ARG A 79 -8.30 -8.22 -10.15
N LEU A 80 -9.19 -7.65 -9.35
CA LEU A 80 -9.25 -7.89 -7.90
C LEU A 80 -9.87 -9.27 -7.59
N GLU A 81 -10.89 -9.70 -8.36
CA GLU A 81 -11.46 -11.05 -8.26
C GLU A 81 -10.47 -12.20 -8.57
N GLU A 82 -9.37 -11.95 -9.33
CA GLU A 82 -8.33 -12.95 -9.58
C GLU A 82 -7.34 -13.09 -8.44
N LEU A 83 -7.16 -12.05 -7.61
CA LEU A 83 -6.20 -12.04 -6.51
C LEU A 83 -6.79 -12.61 -5.20
N GLU A 84 -8.10 -12.51 -4.98
CA GLU A 84 -8.78 -13.20 -3.86
C GLU A 84 -8.95 -14.72 -4.09
N LYS A 85 -8.88 -15.18 -5.35
CA LYS A 85 -8.98 -16.62 -5.68
C LYS A 85 -7.68 -17.41 -5.47
N LEU A 86 -6.61 -16.76 -5.02
CA LEU A 86 -5.27 -17.35 -4.87
C LEU A 86 -4.71 -17.29 -3.43
N GLU A 87 -5.50 -16.83 -2.46
CA GLU A 87 -5.33 -17.19 -1.04
C GLU A 87 -5.89 -18.60 -0.77
#